data_AF-A0A2H9MUB2-F1
#
_entry.id   AF-A0A2H9MUB2-F1
#
_cell.length_a   1.000
_cell.length_b   1.000
_cell.length_c   1.000
_cell.angle_alpha   90.00
_cell.angle_beta   90.00
_cell.angle_gamma   90.00
#
_symmetry.space_group_name_H-M   'P 1'
#
loop_
_entity.id
_entity.type
_entity.pdbx_description
1 polymer ?
#
loop_
_entity_poly.entity_id
_entity_poly.type
_entity_poly.pdbx_seq_one_letter_code
_entity_poly.pdbx_strand_id
1 'polypeptide(L)' 'MANMDKLYRSVAAKVIQRCHGSIKITKHGKILEVYDVSRHIWSKGLAGLIIKEECKNADLKEWEFAYVRTYIIQELLQ' A
#
# COMPACT_ATOMS: atom_id res chain seq x y z
N MET A 1 21.36 -2.71 0.17
CA MET A 1 20.08 -2.98 0.88
C MET A 1 19.33 -1.68 1.19
N ALA A 2 19.96 -0.65 1.77
CA ALA A 2 19.31 0.63 2.09
C ALA A 2 18.52 1.31 0.95
N ASN A 3 18.96 1.15 -0.32
CA ASN A 3 18.27 1.78 -1.45
C ASN A 3 16.90 1.15 -1.75
N MET A 4 16.77 -0.17 -1.56
CA MET A 4 15.50 -0.88 -1.81
C MET A 4 14.50 -0.66 -0.68
N ASP A 5 14.96 -0.64 0.58
CA ASP A 5 14.09 -0.28 1.71
C ASP A 5 13.51 1.13 1.56
N LYS A 6 14.34 2.08 1.12
CA LYS A 6 13.88 3.45 0.83
C LYS A 6 12.86 3.47 -0.31
N LEU A 7 13.08 2.68 -1.36
CA LEU A 7 12.15 2.55 -2.47
C LEU A 7 10.80 1.98 -1.99
N TYR A 8 10.80 0.86 -1.26
CA TYR A 8 9.57 0.23 -0.79
C TYR A 8 8.78 1.14 0.15
N ARG A 9 9.45 1.85 1.06
CA ARG A 9 8.82 2.86 1.93
C ARG A 9 8.22 4.01 1.11
N SER A 10 8.92 4.47 0.08
CA SER A 10 8.40 5.51 -0.81
C SER A 10 7.14 5.07 -1.56
N VAL A 11 7.12 3.83 -2.06
CA VAL A 11 5.94 3.26 -2.73
C VAL A 11 4.80 3.06 -1.73
N ALA A 12 5.08 2.58 -0.53
CA ALA A 12 4.08 2.47 0.54
C ALA A 12 3.44 3.83 0.87
N ALA A 13 4.24 4.89 1.00
CA ALA A 13 3.75 6.24 1.23
C ALA A 13 2.84 6.73 0.08
N LYS A 14 3.19 6.43 -1.18
CA LYS A 14 2.33 6.74 -2.34
C LYS A 14 1.00 5.99 -2.29
N VAL A 15 0.99 4.72 -1.89
CA VAL A 15 -0.27 3.96 -1.72
C VAL A 15 -1.15 4.61 -0.65
N ILE A 16 -0.56 4.97 0.50
CA ILE A 16 -1.28 5.64 1.60
C ILE A 16 -1.82 7.00 1.14
N GLN A 17 -0.99 7.78 0.43
CA GLN A 17 -1.37 9.08 -0.11
C GLN A 17 -2.50 8.94 -1.14
N ARG A 18 -2.44 7.98 -2.06
CA ARG A 18 -3.51 7.71 -3.05
C ARG A 18 -4.82 7.36 -2.37
N CYS A 19 -4.75 6.74 -1.19
CA CYS A 19 -5.95 6.45 -0.40
C CYS A 19 -6.36 7.62 0.51
N HIS A 20 -5.70 8.78 0.48
CA HIS A 20 -5.86 9.88 1.46
C HIS A 20 -5.84 9.39 2.92
N GLY A 21 -5.03 8.37 3.24
CA GLY A 21 -5.01 7.75 4.57
C GLY A 21 -6.29 6.99 4.94
N SER A 22 -7.26 6.89 4.04
CA SER A 22 -8.52 6.16 4.22
C SER A 22 -8.31 4.67 3.96
N ILE A 23 -7.49 4.06 4.81
CA ILE A 23 -7.15 2.65 4.83
C ILE A 23 -7.61 2.08 6.16
N LYS A 24 -8.60 1.19 6.11
CA LYS A 24 -9.09 0.48 7.29
C LYS A 24 -8.23 -0.76 7.52
N ILE A 25 -7.56 -0.82 8.66
CA ILE A 25 -6.68 -1.93 9.05
C ILE A 25 -7.15 -2.55 10.37
N THR A 26 -6.91 -3.85 10.56
CA THR A 26 -7.09 -4.49 11.86
C THR A 26 -5.90 -4.25 12.78
N LYS A 27 -6.09 -4.44 14.09
CA LYS A 27 -5.00 -4.41 15.09
C LYS A 27 -3.86 -5.39 14.79
N HIS A 28 -4.12 -6.43 14.00
CA HIS A 28 -3.13 -7.44 13.59
C HIS A 28 -2.52 -7.16 12.20
N GLY A 29 -2.73 -5.96 11.63
CA GLY A 29 -2.11 -5.56 10.36
C GLY A 29 -2.83 -6.04 9.10
N LYS A 30 -4.06 -6.54 9.19
CA LYS A 30 -4.83 -6.93 7.99
C LYS A 30 -5.52 -5.70 7.41
N ILE A 31 -5.17 -5.32 6.19
CA ILE A 31 -5.89 -4.27 5.45
C ILE A 31 -7.25 -4.83 5.03
N LEU A 32 -8.33 -4.16 5.46
CA LEU A 32 -9.71 -4.57 5.22
C LEU A 32 -10.31 -3.82 4.05
N GLU A 33 -10.24 -2.49 4.03
CA GLU A 33 -10.93 -1.62 3.09
C GLU A 33 -10.05 -0.42 2.77
N VAL A 34 -10.15 0.08 1.54
CA VAL A 34 -9.49 1.31 1.12
C VAL A 34 -10.43 2.16 0.30
N TYR A 35 -10.25 3.47 0.41
CA TYR A 35 -10.78 4.43 -0.56
C TYR A 35 -9.73 4.67 -1.65
N ASP A 36 -10.06 4.47 -2.92
CA ASP A 36 -9.21 4.90 -4.03
C ASP A 36 -9.71 6.24 -4.53
N VAL A 37 -8.91 7.30 -4.33
CA VAL A 37 -9.28 8.65 -4.76
C VAL A 37 -9.34 8.74 -6.28
N SER A 38 -8.49 8.00 -7.00
CA SER A 38 -8.46 8.01 -8.47
C SER A 38 -9.73 7.43 -9.09
N ARG A 39 -10.38 6.50 -8.37
CA ARG A 39 -11.61 5.83 -8.84
C ARG A 39 -12.87 6.30 -8.12
N HIS A 40 -12.71 7.07 -7.04
CA HIS A 40 -13.77 7.44 -6.10
C HIS A 40 -14.57 6.23 -5.57
N ILE A 41 -13.88 5.13 -5.23
CA ILE A 41 -14.51 3.88 -4.75
C ILE A 41 -13.97 3.49 -3.38
N TRP A 42 -14.87 3.07 -2.48
CA TRP A 42 -14.54 2.40 -1.22
C TRP A 42 -14.80 0.90 -1.33
N SER A 43 -13.79 0.05 -1.13
CA SER A 43 -13.98 -1.41 -1.26
C SER A 43 -13.01 -2.26 -0.45
N LYS A 44 -13.50 -3.44 -0.01
CA LYS A 44 -12.76 -4.45 0.75
C LYS A 44 -11.65 -5.15 -0.04
N GLY A 45 -11.79 -5.23 -1.37
CA GLY A 45 -10.84 -5.94 -2.24
C GLY A 45 -9.83 -5.03 -2.93
N LEU A 46 -10.01 -3.72 -2.83
CA LEU A 46 -9.30 -2.77 -3.69
C LEU A 46 -7.85 -2.52 -3.24
N ALA A 47 -7.54 -2.78 -1.96
CA ALA A 47 -6.20 -2.59 -1.40
C ALA A 47 -5.12 -3.35 -2.19
N GLY A 48 -5.39 -4.62 -2.53
CA GLY A 48 -4.45 -5.44 -3.29
C GLY A 48 -4.22 -4.90 -4.71
N LEU A 49 -5.26 -4.37 -5.34
CA LEU A 49 -5.18 -3.78 -6.69
C LEU A 49 -4.38 -2.48 -6.68
N ILE A 50 -4.64 -1.58 -5.72
CA ILE A 50 -3.89 -0.32 -5.59
C ILE A 50 -2.41 -0.61 -5.33
N ILE A 51 -2.10 -1.51 -4.39
CA ILE A 51 -0.70 -1.91 -4.11
C ILE A 51 -0.05 -2.46 -5.38
N LYS A 52 -0.74 -3.36 -6.11
CA LYS A 52 -0.22 -3.93 -7.36
C LYS A 52 0.05 -2.86 -8.41
N GLU A 53 -0.83 -1.87 -8.55
CA GLU A 53 -0.67 -0.76 -9.50
C GLU A 53 0.53 0.12 -9.15
N GLU A 54 0.63 0.59 -7.90
CA GLU A 54 1.74 1.46 -7.49
C GLU A 54 3.08 0.74 -7.54
N CYS A 55 3.13 -0.55 -7.20
CA CYS A 55 4.34 -1.35 -7.35
C CYS A 55 4.74 -1.53 -8.81
N LYS A 56 3.79 -1.78 -9.72
CA LYS A 56 4.07 -1.88 -11.16
C LYS A 56 4.54 -0.55 -11.74
N ASN A 57 3.97 0.58 -11.31
CA ASN A 57 4.41 1.91 -11.70
C ASN A 57 5.86 2.21 -11.26
N ALA A 58 6.33 1.52 -10.22
CA ALA A 58 7.70 1.60 -9.71
C ALA A 58 8.62 0.47 -10.24
N ASP A 59 8.19 -0.29 -11.25
CA ASP A 59 8.91 -1.43 -11.85
C ASP A 59 9.31 -2.54 -10.86
N LEU A 60 8.52 -2.72 -9.79
CA LEU A 60 8.73 -3.79 -8.81
C LEU A 60 8.20 -5.13 -9.32
N LYS A 61 8.88 -6.22 -8.95
CA LYS A 61 8.46 -7.60 -9.20
C LYS A 61 7.36 -8.00 -8.22
N GLU A 62 6.53 -8.98 -8.61
CA GLU A 62 5.36 -9.37 -7.81
C GLU A 62 5.72 -9.88 -6.40
N TRP A 63 6.87 -10.52 -6.23
CA TRP A 63 7.36 -10.95 -4.91
C TRP A 63 7.73 -9.77 -4.00
N GLU A 64 8.04 -8.60 -4.57
CA GLU A 64 8.38 -7.37 -3.81
C GLU A 64 7.13 -6.72 -3.20
N PHE A 65 5.94 -7.02 -3.70
CA PHE A 65 4.69 -6.40 -3.25
C PHE A 65 4.39 -6.72 -1.78
N ALA A 66 4.86 -7.88 -1.30
CA ALA A 66 4.74 -8.27 0.10
C ALA A 66 5.49 -7.32 1.02
N TYR A 67 6.69 -6.85 0.63
CA TYR A 67 7.47 -5.90 1.42
C TYR A 67 6.81 -4.53 1.46
N VAL A 68 6.31 -4.05 0.32
CA VAL A 68 5.55 -2.78 0.26
C VAL A 68 4.32 -2.84 1.16
N ARG A 69 3.57 -3.96 1.13
CA ARG A 69 2.43 -4.16 2.03
C ARG A 69 2.85 -4.11 3.50
N THR A 70 3.96 -4.76 3.87
CA THR A 70 4.48 -4.70 5.24
C THR A 70 4.78 -3.27 5.66
N TYR A 71 5.39 -2.47 4.78
CA TYR A 71 5.66 -1.06 5.07
C TYR A 71 4.37 -0.25 5.23
N ILE A 72 3.35 -0.46 4.38
CA ILE A 72 2.04 0.18 4.56
C ILE A 72 1.47 -0.12 5.94
N ILE A 73 1.50 -1.38 6.36
CA ILE A 73 0.99 -1.82 7.67
C ILE A 73 1.78 -1.14 8.79
N GLN A 74 3.11 -1.09 8.69
CA GLN A 74 3.97 -0.46 9.69
C GLN A 74 3.67 1.04 9.81
N GLU A 75 3.55 1.78 8.71
CA GLU A 75 3.25 3.21 8.73
C GLU A 75 1.84 3.50 9.30
N LEU A 76 0.87 2.60 9.13
CA LEU A 76 -0.50 2.76 9.64
C LEU A 76 -0.70 2.32 11.10
N LEU A 77 0.20 1.50 11.64
CA LEU A 77 0.14 0.98 13.02
C LEU A 77 1.18 1.62 13.97
N GLN A 78 1.86 2.69 13.52
CA GLN A 78 2.71 3.51 14.39
C GLN A 78 1.93 4.12 15.55
#